data_AF-A0A117JTZ5-F1
#
_entry.id   AF-A0A117JTZ5-F1
#
_cell.length_a   1.000
_cell.length_b   1.000
_cell.length_c   1.000
_cell.angle_alpha   90.00
_cell.angle_beta   90.00
_cell.angle_gamma   90.00
#
_symmetry.space_group_name_H-M   'P 1'
#
loop_
_entity.id
_entity.type
_entity.pdbx_description
1 polymer ?
#
loop_
_entity_poly.entity_id
_entity_poly.type
_entity_poly.pdbx_seq_one_letter_code
_entity_poly.pdbx_strand_id
1 'polypeptide(L)'
;MASSPRLRAADQLRAYVEAADWSHMTYRRQQILEAFVELASTIGYQSVTMRALGERVGVKAPSIYRHFLNGRDEIVREAYRWHFYRFASAILDVVDQTRDANEYWSSLIGVHLRRQVESPENDMWDILLATDRIAGFLPDDMRDEYRAWMRLYEQMHAAVALELGCASSDVTKFVKMVVKILDTSSEWCGWDGTEEGLQTCVAQATVICRALLAVDIDDLSPGSAVRS
;
A
#
# COMPACT_ATOMS: atom_id res chain seq x y z
N MET A 1 13.35 13.50 26.11
CA MET A 1 12.24 12.54 26.02
C MET A 1 12.56 11.60 24.87
N ALA A 2 12.40 10.28 25.04
CA ALA A 2 12.60 9.36 23.92
C ALA A 2 11.55 9.65 22.83
N SER A 3 11.94 9.66 21.56
CA SER A 3 11.01 9.83 20.44
C SER A 3 9.95 8.73 20.49
N SER A 4 8.67 9.10 20.32
CA SER A 4 7.58 8.14 20.45
C SER A 4 7.72 7.02 19.41
N PRO A 5 7.32 5.77 19.73
CA PRO A 5 7.39 4.64 18.81
C PRO A 5 6.90 4.93 17.39
N ARG A 6 5.75 5.61 17.22
CA ARG A 6 5.20 5.91 15.88
C ARG A 6 6.10 6.87 15.08
N LEU A 7 6.77 7.82 15.75
CA LEU A 7 7.69 8.75 15.09
C LEU A 7 8.95 8.02 14.62
N ARG A 8 9.47 7.08 15.42
CA ARG A 8 10.60 6.23 15.00
C ARG A 8 10.25 5.34 13.81
N ALA A 9 9.03 4.81 13.75
CA ALA A 9 8.56 4.05 12.59
C ALA A 9 8.43 4.93 11.33
N ALA A 10 7.95 6.17 11.48
CA ALA A 10 7.93 7.15 10.40
C ALA A 10 9.35 7.50 9.92
N ASP A 11 10.32 7.65 10.82
CA ASP A 11 11.72 7.88 10.45
C ASP A 11 12.33 6.73 9.64
N GLN A 12 11.96 5.48 9.95
CA GLN A 12 12.37 4.31 9.18
C GLN A 12 11.76 4.30 7.78
N LEU A 13 10.48 4.66 7.64
CA LEU A 13 9.85 4.83 6.34
C LEU A 13 10.51 5.97 5.54
N ARG A 14 10.86 7.07 6.21
CA ARG A 14 11.54 8.21 5.59
C ARG A 14 12.91 7.82 5.04
N ALA A 15 13.69 7.04 5.79
CA ALA A 15 14.96 6.51 5.29
C ALA A 15 14.79 5.64 4.04
N TYR A 16 13.70 4.86 3.93
CA TYR A 16 13.36 4.12 2.71
C TYR A 16 13.06 5.04 1.52
N VAL A 17 12.29 6.10 1.74
CA VAL A 17 11.96 7.11 0.70
C VAL A 17 13.22 7.87 0.25
N GLU A 18 14.06 8.30 1.19
CA GLU A 18 15.30 9.04 0.91
C GLU A 18 16.36 8.19 0.21
N ALA A 19 16.37 6.88 0.45
CA ALA A 19 17.28 5.95 -0.23
C ALA A 19 16.90 5.71 -1.71
N ALA A 20 15.67 6.04 -2.12
CA ALA A 20 15.23 5.84 -3.49
C ALA A 20 15.72 6.96 -4.42
N ASP A 21 16.55 6.61 -5.40
CA ASP A 21 16.98 7.54 -6.45
C ASP A 21 16.04 7.48 -7.65
N TRP A 22 15.28 8.55 -7.86
CA TRP A 22 14.39 8.73 -9.02
C TRP A 22 14.88 9.79 -10.01
N SER A 23 16.12 10.27 -9.88
CA SER A 23 16.69 11.28 -10.80
C SER A 23 16.71 10.83 -12.26
N HIS A 24 16.74 9.52 -12.49
CA HIS A 24 16.70 8.88 -13.80
C HIS A 24 15.28 8.77 -14.39
N MET A 25 14.23 9.11 -13.62
CA MET A 25 12.82 9.02 -14.03
C MET A 25 12.45 10.17 -14.98
N THR A 26 12.75 10.00 -16.27
CA THR A 26 12.31 10.94 -17.30
C THR A 26 10.79 10.88 -17.51
N TYR A 27 10.19 11.95 -18.05
CA TYR A 27 8.78 11.97 -18.45
C TYR A 27 8.39 10.77 -19.31
N ARG A 28 9.25 10.34 -20.24
CA ARG A 28 8.98 9.19 -21.10
C ARG A 28 8.96 7.88 -20.32
N ARG A 29 9.88 7.70 -19.36
CA ARG A 29 9.89 6.52 -18.49
C ARG A 29 8.62 6.46 -17.66
N GLN A 30 8.22 7.58 -17.06
CA GLN A 30 6.96 7.68 -16.31
C GLN A 30 5.75 7.29 -17.17
N GLN A 31 5.61 7.84 -18.38
CA GLN A 31 4.52 7.48 -19.30
C GLN A 31 4.47 5.97 -19.63
N ILE A 32 5.63 5.33 -19.76
CA ILE A 32 5.71 3.89 -20.03
C ILE A 32 5.31 3.08 -18.79
N LEU A 33 5.72 3.49 -17.59
CA LEU A 33 5.30 2.83 -16.34
C LEU A 33 3.79 2.96 -16.12
N GLU A 34 3.22 4.14 -16.34
CA GLU A 34 1.77 4.39 -16.24
C GLU A 34 1.00 3.53 -17.25
N ALA A 35 1.44 3.51 -18.51
CA ALA A 35 0.84 2.66 -19.55
C ALA A 35 0.96 1.17 -19.22
N PHE A 36 2.06 0.75 -18.58
CA PHE A 36 2.23 -0.61 -18.12
C PHE A 36 1.20 -0.98 -17.06
N VAL A 37 1.04 -0.16 -16.03
CA VAL A 37 0.11 -0.42 -14.94
C VAL A 37 -1.34 -0.45 -15.44
N GLU A 38 -1.72 0.49 -16.32
CA GLU A 38 -3.06 0.54 -16.92
C GLU A 38 -3.36 -0.73 -17.75
N LEU A 39 -2.43 -1.12 -18.63
CA LEU A 39 -2.59 -2.34 -19.43
C LEU A 39 -2.62 -3.57 -18.53
N ALA A 40 -1.72 -3.67 -17.56
CA ALA A 40 -1.63 -4.83 -16.67
C ALA A 40 -2.89 -4.98 -15.80
N SER A 41 -3.53 -3.87 -15.41
CA SER A 41 -4.80 -3.87 -14.68
C SER A 41 -5.97 -4.34 -15.55
N THR A 42 -5.87 -4.17 -16.88
CA THR A 42 -6.94 -4.53 -17.82
C THR A 42 -6.82 -5.95 -18.37
N ILE A 43 -5.62 -6.35 -18.79
CA ILE A 43 -5.40 -7.62 -19.52
C ILE A 43 -4.54 -8.61 -18.73
N GLY A 44 -4.20 -8.28 -17.49
CA GLY A 44 -3.30 -9.05 -16.64
C GLY A 44 -1.84 -8.77 -16.94
N TYR A 45 -1.04 -8.81 -15.88
CA TYR A 45 0.41 -8.57 -15.89
C TYR A 45 1.14 -9.33 -17.02
N GLN A 46 0.99 -10.65 -17.10
CA GLN A 46 1.74 -11.50 -18.05
C GLN A 46 1.41 -11.20 -19.52
N SER A 47 0.23 -10.64 -19.79
CA SER A 47 -0.25 -10.33 -21.14
C SER A 47 0.35 -9.03 -21.70
N VAL A 48 0.95 -8.18 -20.87
CA VAL A 48 1.52 -6.90 -21.32
C VAL A 48 2.79 -7.13 -22.13
N THR A 49 2.77 -6.71 -23.40
CA THR A 49 3.92 -6.83 -24.33
C THR A 49 4.55 -5.48 -24.62
N MET A 50 5.82 -5.47 -25.04
CA MET A 50 6.52 -4.25 -25.50
C MET A 50 5.81 -3.57 -26.68
N ARG A 51 5.12 -4.35 -27.52
CA ARG A 51 4.32 -3.84 -28.62
C ARG A 51 3.09 -3.09 -28.11
N ALA A 52 2.32 -3.69 -27.20
CA ALA A 52 1.15 -3.06 -26.60
C ALA A 52 1.52 -1.77 -25.86
N LEU A 53 2.64 -1.78 -25.12
CA LEU A 53 3.19 -0.57 -24.49
C LEU A 53 3.51 0.52 -25.50
N GLY A 54 4.18 0.15 -26.61
CA GLY A 54 4.52 1.09 -27.68
C GLY A 54 3.27 1.72 -28.30
N GLU A 55 2.28 0.89 -28.62
CA GLU A 55 0.98 1.34 -29.14
C GLU A 55 0.29 2.29 -28.13
N ARG A 56 0.28 1.96 -26.84
CA ARG A 56 -0.36 2.76 -25.78
C ARG A 56 0.29 4.13 -25.57
N VAL A 57 1.63 4.21 -25.68
CA VAL A 57 2.39 5.47 -25.49
C VAL A 57 2.76 6.20 -26.79
N GLY A 58 2.30 5.69 -27.94
CA GLY A 58 2.50 6.31 -29.25
C GLY A 58 3.92 6.20 -29.81
N VAL A 59 4.66 5.13 -29.50
CA VAL A 59 6.03 4.89 -29.99
C VAL A 59 6.20 3.47 -30.53
N LYS A 60 7.21 3.25 -31.38
CA LYS A 60 7.58 1.89 -31.79
C LYS A 60 8.24 1.15 -30.63
N ALA A 61 7.98 -0.15 -30.47
CA ALA A 61 8.56 -0.98 -29.40
C ALA A 61 10.10 -0.86 -29.26
N PRO A 62 10.92 -0.80 -30.34
CA PRO A 62 12.36 -0.57 -30.22
C PRO A 62 12.74 0.73 -29.51
N SER A 63 11.90 1.78 -29.58
CA SER A 63 12.15 3.04 -28.90
C SER A 63 12.08 2.91 -27.38
N ILE A 64 11.29 1.96 -26.86
CA ILE A 64 11.16 1.71 -25.41
C ILE A 64 12.46 1.16 -24.84
N TYR A 65 13.19 0.32 -25.59
CA TYR A 65 14.46 -0.24 -25.13
C TYR A 65 15.55 0.82 -24.89
N ARG A 66 15.42 2.02 -25.46
CA ARG A 66 16.33 3.14 -25.14
C ARG A 66 16.07 3.73 -23.75
N HIS A 67 14.86 3.52 -23.23
CA HIS A 67 14.46 3.96 -21.91
C HIS A 67 14.66 2.84 -20.90
N PHE A 68 14.29 1.60 -21.24
CA PHE A 68 14.41 0.43 -20.38
C PHE A 68 15.27 -0.61 -21.07
N LEU A 69 16.56 -0.63 -20.74
CA LEU A 69 17.56 -1.45 -21.44
C LEU A 69 17.26 -2.94 -21.28
N ASN A 70 16.75 -3.35 -20.11
CA ASN A 70 16.36 -4.74 -19.85
C ASN A 70 14.89 -5.00 -20.20
N GLY A 71 14.26 -4.09 -20.94
CA GLY A 71 12.91 -4.25 -21.48
C GLY A 71 11.85 -4.41 -20.40
N ARG A 72 10.95 -5.38 -20.60
CA ARG A 72 9.75 -5.57 -19.78
C ARG A 72 10.08 -5.81 -18.31
N ASP A 73 11.10 -6.59 -17.98
CA ASP A 73 11.40 -6.93 -16.59
C ASP A 73 11.87 -5.71 -15.78
N GLU A 74 12.60 -4.80 -16.42
CA GLU A 74 12.96 -3.49 -15.83
C GLU A 74 11.71 -2.62 -15.61
N ILE A 75 10.83 -2.56 -16.61
CA ILE A 75 9.55 -1.81 -16.52
C ILE A 75 8.72 -2.31 -15.35
N VAL A 76 8.61 -3.62 -15.18
CA VAL A 76 7.88 -4.24 -14.07
C VAL A 76 8.47 -3.82 -12.73
N ARG A 77 9.78 -4.05 -12.55
CA ARG A 77 10.49 -3.74 -11.31
C ARG A 77 10.34 -2.27 -10.96
N GLU A 78 10.45 -1.38 -11.94
CA GLU A 78 10.34 0.05 -11.71
C GLU A 78 8.92 0.53 -11.50
N ALA A 79 7.93 0.04 -12.24
CA ALA A 79 6.53 0.33 -11.99
C ALA A 79 6.15 -0.04 -10.56
N TYR A 80 6.65 -1.19 -10.11
CA TYR A 80 6.47 -1.69 -8.76
C TYR A 80 7.11 -0.78 -7.70
N ARG A 81 8.41 -0.51 -7.82
CA ARG A 81 9.13 0.39 -6.90
C ARG A 81 8.52 1.78 -6.87
N TRP A 82 8.12 2.31 -8.03
CA TRP A 82 7.50 3.62 -8.17
C TRP A 82 6.15 3.67 -7.45
N HIS A 83 5.35 2.62 -7.58
CA HIS A 83 4.08 2.48 -6.90
C HIS A 83 4.26 2.55 -5.37
N PHE A 84 5.16 1.75 -4.77
CA PHE A 84 5.35 1.77 -3.32
C PHE A 84 6.04 3.02 -2.81
N TYR A 85 7.00 3.56 -3.58
CA TYR A 85 7.60 4.85 -3.27
C TYR A 85 6.56 5.96 -3.16
N ARG A 86 5.66 6.09 -4.15
CA ARG A 86 4.58 7.08 -4.11
C ARG A 86 3.65 6.89 -2.92
N PHE A 87 3.40 5.64 -2.52
CA PHE A 87 2.60 5.37 -1.33
C PHE A 87 3.30 5.81 -0.05
N ALA A 88 4.58 5.44 0.08
CA ALA A 88 5.43 5.80 1.21
C ALA A 88 5.46 7.32 1.40
N SER A 89 5.70 8.05 0.31
CA SER A 89 5.70 9.52 0.33
C SER A 89 4.34 10.08 0.74
N ALA A 90 3.23 9.58 0.16
CA ALA A 90 1.89 10.04 0.52
C ALA A 90 1.54 9.76 2.00
N ILE A 91 2.02 8.64 2.56
CA ILE A 91 1.89 8.34 3.98
C ILE A 91 2.67 9.38 4.81
N LEU A 92 3.94 9.64 4.46
CA LEU A 92 4.77 10.62 5.18
C LEU A 92 4.16 12.03 5.15
N ASP A 93 3.65 12.45 3.98
CA ASP A 93 3.02 13.76 3.79
C ASP A 93 1.86 13.99 4.77
N VAL A 94 1.06 12.96 5.07
CA VAL A 94 -0.06 13.10 6.00
C VAL A 94 0.34 12.91 7.46
N VAL A 95 1.25 11.97 7.77
CA VAL A 95 1.57 11.67 9.18
C VAL A 95 2.46 12.75 9.80
N ASP A 96 3.28 13.44 9.01
CA ASP A 96 4.13 14.53 9.48
C ASP A 96 3.32 15.77 9.90
N GLN A 97 2.04 15.84 9.53
CA GLN A 97 1.12 16.91 9.94
C GLN A 97 0.35 16.58 11.23
N THR A 98 0.52 15.38 11.78
CA THR A 98 -0.27 14.89 12.92
C THR A 98 0.34 15.28 14.26
N ARG A 99 -0.52 15.62 15.23
CA ARG A 99 -0.11 16.12 16.55
C ARG A 99 -0.05 15.00 17.59
N ASP A 100 -0.91 14.00 17.44
CA ASP A 100 -1.05 12.90 18.39
C ASP A 100 -1.28 11.55 17.70
N ALA A 101 -1.33 10.49 18.50
CA ALA A 101 -1.51 9.13 18.01
C ALA A 101 -2.89 8.87 17.37
N ASN A 102 -3.94 9.61 17.77
CA ASN A 102 -5.28 9.45 17.18
C ASN A 102 -5.33 10.04 15.77
N GLU A 103 -4.76 11.22 15.59
CA GLU A 103 -4.61 11.85 14.28
C GLU A 103 -3.74 10.98 13.38
N TYR A 104 -2.60 10.48 13.89
CA TYR A 104 -1.72 9.58 13.15
C TYR A 104 -2.42 8.30 12.67
N TRP A 105 -3.18 7.64 13.56
CA TRP A 105 -3.99 6.48 13.20
C TRP A 105 -4.99 6.81 12.09
N SER A 106 -5.78 7.87 12.28
CA SER A 106 -6.82 8.27 11.32
C SER A 106 -6.22 8.62 9.96
N SER A 107 -5.06 9.31 9.93
CA SER A 107 -4.34 9.63 8.69
C SER A 107 -3.81 8.40 7.97
N LEU A 108 -3.25 7.41 8.69
CA LEU A 108 -2.81 6.14 8.09
C LEU A 108 -3.97 5.38 7.44
N ILE A 109 -5.08 5.25 8.16
CA ILE A 109 -6.29 4.59 7.66
C ILE A 109 -6.84 5.33 6.43
N GLY A 110 -6.94 6.66 6.53
CA GLY A 110 -7.46 7.49 5.45
C GLY A 110 -6.62 7.43 4.17
N VAL A 111 -5.29 7.46 4.28
CA VAL A 111 -4.41 7.35 3.11
C VAL A 111 -4.46 5.96 2.48
N HIS A 112 -4.53 4.88 3.27
CA HIS A 112 -4.72 3.55 2.71
C HIS A 112 -6.07 3.43 1.98
N LEU A 113 -7.18 3.75 2.66
CA LEU A 113 -8.50 3.61 2.08
C LEU A 113 -8.65 4.43 0.81
N ARG A 114 -8.26 5.72 0.85
CA ARG A 114 -8.33 6.59 -0.32
C ARG A 114 -7.62 5.95 -1.50
N ARG A 115 -6.43 5.41 -1.27
CA ARG A 115 -5.68 4.74 -2.32
C ARG A 115 -6.43 3.56 -2.91
N GLN A 116 -7.02 2.71 -2.08
CA GLN A 116 -7.70 1.50 -2.52
C GLN A 116 -8.98 1.80 -3.30
N VAL A 117 -9.71 2.85 -2.94
CA VAL A 117 -10.95 3.20 -3.65
C VAL A 117 -10.72 4.05 -4.91
N GLU A 118 -9.69 4.90 -4.92
CA GLU A 118 -9.38 5.80 -6.04
C GLU A 118 -8.57 5.13 -7.17
N SER A 119 -7.89 4.01 -6.93
CA SER A 119 -6.93 3.43 -7.88
C SER A 119 -7.17 1.93 -8.10
N PRO A 120 -7.91 1.54 -9.16
CA PRO A 120 -8.06 0.15 -9.59
C PRO A 120 -6.71 -0.56 -9.83
N GLU A 121 -5.65 0.20 -10.06
CA GLU A 121 -4.29 -0.30 -10.21
C GLU A 121 -3.74 -0.97 -8.94
N ASN A 122 -4.29 -0.68 -7.76
CA ASN A 122 -3.86 -1.36 -6.53
C ASN A 122 -4.32 -2.81 -6.49
N ASP A 123 -5.56 -3.08 -6.92
CA ASP A 123 -6.09 -4.45 -7.01
C ASP A 123 -5.19 -5.32 -7.90
N MET A 124 -4.66 -4.74 -8.98
CA MET A 124 -3.70 -5.41 -9.83
C MET A 124 -2.42 -5.81 -9.08
N TRP A 125 -1.85 -4.91 -8.26
CA TRP A 125 -0.65 -5.23 -7.48
C TRP A 125 -0.93 -6.27 -6.41
N ASP A 126 -2.08 -6.20 -5.74
CA ASP A 126 -2.49 -7.20 -4.74
C ASP A 126 -2.68 -8.58 -5.37
N ILE A 127 -3.33 -8.66 -6.54
CA ILE A 127 -3.48 -9.90 -7.31
C ILE A 127 -2.11 -10.42 -7.76
N LEU A 128 -1.23 -9.53 -8.26
CA LEU A 128 0.11 -9.92 -8.70
C LEU A 128 0.89 -10.59 -7.57
N LEU A 129 0.90 -9.97 -6.39
CA LEU A 129 1.63 -10.44 -5.22
C LEU A 129 1.01 -11.71 -4.63
N ALA A 130 -0.32 -11.79 -4.60
CA ALA A 130 -1.02 -13.00 -4.19
C ALA A 130 -0.68 -14.18 -5.12
N THR A 131 -0.61 -13.93 -6.43
CA THR A 131 -0.25 -14.93 -7.44
C THR A 131 1.23 -15.32 -7.31
N ASP A 132 2.14 -14.36 -7.13
CA ASP A 132 3.57 -14.64 -6.97
C ASP A 132 3.85 -15.48 -5.73
N ARG A 133 3.13 -15.25 -4.63
CA ARG A 133 3.28 -16.07 -3.41
C ARG A 133 2.98 -17.56 -3.66
N ILE A 134 2.15 -17.89 -4.65
CA ILE A 134 1.81 -19.27 -5.02
C ILE A 134 2.78 -19.79 -6.09
N ALA A 135 3.02 -19.00 -7.13
CA ALA A 135 3.70 -19.45 -8.34
C ALA A 135 5.21 -19.11 -8.39
N GLY A 136 5.69 -18.16 -7.58
CA GLY A 136 7.10 -17.80 -7.44
C GLY A 136 7.75 -17.26 -8.71
N PHE A 137 7.04 -16.44 -9.50
CA PHE A 137 7.51 -15.98 -10.81
C PHE A 137 8.26 -14.64 -10.78
N LEU A 138 8.15 -13.86 -9.70
CA LEU A 138 8.92 -12.64 -9.52
C LEU A 138 10.37 -12.98 -9.12
N PRO A 139 11.33 -12.11 -9.43
CA PRO A 139 12.70 -12.24 -8.92
C PRO A 139 12.79 -12.15 -7.38
N ASP A 140 13.78 -12.82 -6.78
CA ASP A 140 14.00 -12.83 -5.32
C ASP A 140 14.23 -11.42 -4.75
N ASP A 141 15.00 -10.59 -5.44
CA ASP A 141 15.27 -9.20 -5.07
C ASP A 141 13.97 -8.39 -4.95
N MET A 142 13.05 -8.58 -5.89
CA MET A 142 11.76 -7.89 -5.88
C MET A 142 10.86 -8.39 -4.73
N ARG A 143 10.87 -9.69 -4.42
CA ARG A 143 10.16 -10.25 -3.26
C ARG A 143 10.73 -9.73 -1.94
N ASP A 144 12.05 -9.62 -1.83
CA ASP A 144 12.68 -9.14 -0.61
C ASP A 144 12.44 -7.65 -0.39
N GLU A 145 12.44 -6.84 -1.46
CA GLU A 145 12.01 -5.44 -1.43
C GLU A 145 10.56 -5.30 -0.99
N TYR A 146 9.65 -6.12 -1.52
CA TYR A 146 8.25 -6.13 -1.07
C TYR A 146 8.12 -6.42 0.42
N ARG A 147 8.80 -7.46 0.90
CA ARG A 147 8.77 -7.82 2.32
C ARG A 147 9.35 -6.71 3.18
N ALA A 148 10.40 -6.02 2.71
CA ALA A 148 10.98 -4.88 3.41
C ALA A 148 9.99 -3.72 3.52
N TRP A 149 9.35 -3.36 2.39
CA TRP A 149 8.27 -2.37 2.36
C TRP A 149 7.14 -2.72 3.34
N MET A 150 6.59 -3.93 3.24
CA MET A 150 5.47 -4.36 4.09
C MET A 150 5.82 -4.30 5.57
N ARG A 151 7.06 -4.68 5.95
CA ARG A 151 7.50 -4.56 7.34
C ARG A 151 7.50 -3.12 7.83
N LEU A 152 7.96 -2.16 7.03
CA LEU A 152 7.94 -0.74 7.41
C LEU A 152 6.50 -0.25 7.61
N TYR A 153 5.62 -0.59 6.66
CA TYR A 153 4.22 -0.22 6.71
C TYR A 153 3.47 -0.82 7.91
N GLU A 154 3.68 -2.12 8.17
CA GLU A 154 3.11 -2.81 9.34
C GLU A 154 3.67 -2.25 10.66
N GLN A 155 4.95 -1.87 10.71
CA GLN A 155 5.57 -1.26 11.89
C GLN A 155 4.95 0.09 12.26
N MET A 156 4.59 0.92 11.28
CA MET A 156 3.90 2.18 11.55
C MET A 156 2.55 1.95 12.23
N HIS A 157 1.77 0.99 11.72
CA HIS A 157 0.47 0.61 12.31
C HIS A 157 0.64 0.02 13.70
N ALA A 158 1.59 -0.90 13.88
CA ALA A 158 1.83 -1.54 15.17
C ALA A 158 2.25 -0.52 16.23
N ALA A 159 3.16 0.40 15.87
CA ALA A 159 3.67 1.41 16.80
C ALA A 159 2.55 2.33 17.32
N VAL A 160 1.70 2.85 16.43
CA VAL A 160 0.58 3.69 16.84
C VAL A 160 -0.52 2.89 17.54
N ALA A 161 -0.79 1.63 17.14
CA ALA A 161 -1.77 0.78 17.79
C ALA A 161 -1.40 0.50 19.26
N LEU A 162 -0.11 0.25 19.53
CA LEU A 162 0.41 0.08 20.89
C LEU A 162 0.28 1.37 21.72
N GLU A 163 0.61 2.54 21.14
CA GLU A 163 0.43 3.84 21.82
C GLU A 163 -1.04 4.11 22.17
N LEU A 164 -1.97 3.60 21.38
CA LEU A 164 -3.40 3.74 21.57
C LEU A 164 -4.01 2.66 22.48
N GLY A 165 -3.20 1.75 23.02
CA GLY A 165 -3.65 0.71 23.94
C GLY A 165 -4.38 -0.45 23.26
N CYS A 166 -3.88 -0.92 22.11
CA CYS A 166 -4.35 -2.16 21.49
C CYS A 166 -4.44 -3.31 22.51
N ALA A 167 -5.61 -3.93 22.61
CA ALA A 167 -5.92 -4.99 23.57
C ALA A 167 -5.30 -6.34 23.19
N SER A 168 -5.12 -6.61 21.90
CA SER A 168 -4.52 -7.84 21.40
C SER A 168 -3.06 -7.97 21.81
N SER A 169 -2.70 -9.15 22.30
CA SER A 169 -1.32 -9.48 22.63
C SER A 169 -0.43 -9.68 21.39
N ASP A 170 -1.01 -10.15 20.28
CA ASP A 170 -0.34 -10.27 18.97
C ASP A 170 -0.67 -9.07 18.07
N VAL A 171 0.03 -7.95 18.32
CA VAL A 171 -0.11 -6.73 17.51
C VAL A 171 0.18 -6.97 16.02
N THR A 172 1.01 -7.95 15.68
CA THR A 172 1.37 -8.23 14.28
C THR A 172 0.19 -8.84 13.55
N LYS A 173 -0.48 -9.82 14.17
CA LYS A 173 -1.72 -10.39 13.65
C LYS A 173 -2.84 -9.34 13.60
N PHE A 174 -2.98 -8.52 14.63
CA PHE A 174 -3.93 -7.40 14.64
C PHE A 174 -3.72 -6.45 13.44
N VAL A 175 -2.49 -5.98 13.22
CA VAL A 175 -2.16 -5.08 12.10
C VAL A 175 -2.48 -5.73 10.76
N LYS A 176 -2.18 -7.03 10.58
CA LYS A 176 -2.55 -7.75 9.35
C LYS A 176 -4.05 -7.79 9.13
N MET A 177 -4.86 -7.92 10.18
CA MET A 177 -6.33 -7.84 10.06
C MET A 177 -6.78 -6.45 9.63
N VAL A 178 -6.23 -5.39 10.25
CA VAL A 178 -6.52 -4.00 9.87
C VAL A 178 -6.18 -3.76 8.40
N VAL A 179 -4.98 -4.15 7.96
CA VAL A 179 -4.55 -4.02 6.56
C VAL A 179 -5.51 -4.76 5.62
N LYS A 180 -5.92 -5.99 5.96
CA LYS A 180 -6.85 -6.75 5.11
C LYS A 180 -8.25 -6.15 5.02
N ILE A 181 -8.73 -5.49 6.07
CA ILE A 181 -9.99 -4.72 6.03
C ILE A 181 -9.87 -3.53 5.06
N LEU A 182 -8.72 -2.86 5.06
CA LEU A 182 -8.48 -1.70 4.19
C LEU A 182 -8.25 -2.13 2.73
N ASP A 183 -7.50 -3.20 2.49
CA ASP A 183 -7.27 -3.77 1.16
C ASP A 183 -8.59 -4.11 0.45
N THR A 184 -9.61 -4.51 1.20
CA THR A 184 -10.93 -4.86 0.67
C THR A 184 -11.95 -3.72 0.74
N SER A 185 -11.51 -2.48 1.02
CA SER A 185 -12.39 -1.33 1.21
C SER A 185 -13.33 -1.05 0.03
N SER A 186 -12.87 -1.26 -1.21
CA SER A 186 -13.69 -1.11 -2.42
C SER A 186 -14.94 -2.01 -2.41
N GLU A 187 -14.91 -3.15 -1.72
CA GLU A 187 -16.02 -4.11 -1.67
C GLU A 187 -17.12 -3.72 -0.66
N TRP A 188 -16.80 -2.93 0.37
CA TRP A 188 -17.73 -2.69 1.47
C TRP A 188 -18.01 -1.21 1.77
N CYS A 189 -17.15 -0.27 1.39
CA CYS A 189 -17.34 1.14 1.73
C CYS A 189 -18.39 1.84 0.85
N GLY A 190 -18.62 1.34 -0.37
CA GLY A 190 -19.66 1.84 -1.27
C GLY A 190 -19.43 3.27 -1.78
N TRP A 191 -18.18 3.64 -2.07
CA TRP A 191 -17.84 4.97 -2.58
C TRP A 191 -18.60 5.30 -3.89
N ASP A 192 -19.26 6.45 -3.93
CA ASP A 192 -20.09 6.92 -5.04
C ASP A 192 -19.32 7.76 -6.08
N GLY A 193 -18.00 7.92 -5.90
CA GLY A 193 -17.13 8.75 -6.73
C GLY A 193 -17.05 10.22 -6.33
N THR A 194 -17.76 10.65 -5.27
CA THR A 194 -17.72 12.04 -4.76
C THR A 194 -16.73 12.19 -3.61
N GLU A 195 -16.20 13.40 -3.40
CA GLU A 195 -15.35 13.69 -2.24
C GLU A 195 -16.10 13.48 -0.91
N GLU A 196 -17.38 13.85 -0.84
CA GLU A 196 -18.20 13.64 0.36
C GLU A 196 -18.39 12.14 0.68
N GLY A 197 -18.66 11.34 -0.35
CA GLY A 197 -18.71 9.89 -0.24
C GLY A 197 -17.37 9.29 0.21
N LEU A 198 -16.26 9.80 -0.33
CA LEU A 198 -14.92 9.36 0.06
C LEU A 198 -14.63 9.64 1.54
N GLN A 199 -14.94 10.86 2.01
CA GLN A 199 -14.79 11.23 3.41
C GLN A 199 -15.65 10.35 4.33
N THR A 200 -16.85 9.98 3.89
CA THR A 200 -17.71 9.03 4.60
C THR A 200 -17.06 7.65 4.72
N CYS A 201 -16.50 7.14 3.62
CA CYS A 201 -15.79 5.85 3.61
C CYS A 201 -14.57 5.86 4.54
N VAL A 202 -13.77 6.93 4.50
CA VAL A 202 -12.61 7.13 5.40
C VAL A 202 -13.05 7.17 6.86
N ALA A 203 -14.13 7.89 7.18
CA ALA A 203 -14.66 7.98 8.54
C ALA A 203 -15.12 6.60 9.05
N GLN A 204 -15.85 5.84 8.23
CA GLN A 204 -16.29 4.48 8.56
C GLN A 204 -15.10 3.55 8.82
N ALA A 205 -14.11 3.53 7.93
CA ALA A 205 -12.90 2.73 8.10
C ALA A 205 -12.14 3.09 9.38
N THR A 206 -12.02 4.39 9.67
CA THR A 206 -11.36 4.88 10.88
C THR A 206 -12.09 4.39 12.12
N VAL A 207 -13.42 4.48 12.17
CA VAL A 207 -14.24 3.99 13.29
C VAL A 207 -14.12 2.48 13.46
N ILE A 208 -14.23 1.71 12.36
CA ILE A 208 -14.11 0.24 12.39
C ILE A 208 -12.74 -0.17 12.91
N CYS A 209 -11.66 0.35 12.31
CA CYS A 209 -10.30 0.02 12.70
C CYS A 209 -10.00 0.47 14.13
N ARG A 210 -10.53 1.63 14.56
CA ARG A 210 -10.40 2.12 15.94
C ARG A 210 -11.10 1.19 16.94
N ALA A 211 -12.31 0.71 16.62
CA ALA A 211 -13.03 -0.20 17.49
C ALA A 211 -12.29 -1.53 17.67
N LEU A 212 -11.60 -2.01 16.62
CA LEU A 212 -10.79 -3.23 16.70
C LEU A 212 -9.62 -3.13 17.69
N LEU A 213 -9.11 -1.93 18.00
CA LEU A 213 -8.07 -1.78 19.02
C LEU A 213 -8.52 -2.29 20.39
N ALA A 214 -9.82 -2.21 20.71
CA ALA A 214 -10.37 -2.69 21.97
C ALA A 214 -10.71 -4.18 21.97
N VAL A 215 -10.58 -4.87 20.84
CA VAL A 215 -10.88 -6.29 20.70
C VAL A 215 -9.62 -7.11 20.94
N ASP A 216 -9.64 -7.96 21.97
CA ASP A 216 -8.62 -8.99 22.13
C ASP A 216 -8.91 -10.17 21.20
N ILE A 217 -8.26 -10.18 20.04
CA ILE A 217 -8.40 -11.24 19.01
C ILE A 217 -7.69 -12.55 19.39
N ASP A 218 -6.96 -12.57 20.51
CA ASP A 218 -6.23 -13.73 21.02
C ASP A 218 -6.95 -14.37 22.21
N ASP A 219 -7.86 -13.64 22.86
CA ASP A 219 -8.76 -14.19 23.86
C ASP A 219 -9.84 -15.05 23.20
N LEU A 220 -9.51 -16.33 23.03
CA LEU A 220 -10.41 -17.38 22.53
C LEU A 220 -11.25 -18.00 23.64
N SER A 221 -11.27 -17.43 24.85
CA SER A 221 -12.05 -17.97 25.96
C SER A 221 -13.53 -17.93 25.61
N PRO A 222 -14.24 -19.08 25.55
CA PRO A 222 -15.67 -19.07 25.31
C PRO A 222 -16.36 -18.54 26.57
N GLY A 223 -16.73 -17.25 26.58
CA GLY A 223 -17.76 -16.71 27.46
C GLY A 223 -17.38 -15.49 28.29
N SER A 224 -17.80 -14.32 27.81
CA SER A 224 -18.27 -13.22 28.68
C SER A 224 -19.48 -12.46 28.11
N ALA A 225 -19.88 -12.70 26.86
CA ALA A 225 -21.20 -12.31 26.36
C ALA A 225 -22.24 -13.36 26.81
N VAL A 226 -23.28 -12.90 27.50
CA VAL A 226 -24.35 -13.66 28.16
C VAL A 226 -24.00 -14.15 29.59
N ARG A 227 -23.92 -13.19 30.51
CA ARG A 227 -24.69 -13.33 31.76
C ARG A 227 -25.71 -12.19 31.81
N SER A 228 -26.94 -12.61 32.05
CA SER A 228 -28.21 -11.89 32.18
C SER A 228 -28.13 -10.55 32.92
#